data_AF-A0A9P7FZZ5-F1
#
_entry.id   AF-A0A9P7FZZ5-F1
#
_cell.length_a   1.000
_cell.length_b   1.000
_cell.length_c   1.000
_cell.angle_alpha   90.00
_cell.angle_beta   90.00
_cell.angle_gamma   90.00
#
_symmetry.space_group_name_H-M   'P 1'
#
loop_
_entity.id
_entity.type
_entity.pdbx_description
1 polymer ?
#
loop_
_entity_poly.entity_id
_entity_poly.type
_entity_poly.pdbx_seq_one_letter_code
_entity_poly.pdbx_strand_id
1 'polypeptide(L)'
;MTTSRTGRVSAALLSLAFLVHLSLSSILILTPLLLLLLLDPVSRLASPKSLRSYGVNFRSLVPHLGEFVLYLTALTLASGFVSGGWAWIPQTWGASLTLPDLTPNTGLWWYFFTEMFDHFRPFFLMVFSVRAFTQFVLCIAGQLATVLKVHLLIYIAPICIKFQYDPLYAAFLLIGILGTFKAYPSLSDPGLFLSMIALFPETYPYFRHPIVTALLHLHAALLMPLFNHLWLNQGTGNANFYYASTLVFACSNGAALIDCIWAGLRIAIGEEKEGYAVAQE
;
A
#
# COMPACT_ATOMS: atom_id res chain seq x y z
N MET A 1 32.82 4.81 5.55
CA MET A 1 31.54 5.05 4.85
C MET A 1 30.61 3.83 4.84
N THR A 2 31.14 2.60 4.81
CA THR A 2 30.34 1.35 4.84
C THR A 2 29.52 1.17 6.11
N THR A 3 30.08 1.45 7.29
CA THR A 3 29.40 1.33 8.60
C THR A 3 28.21 2.28 8.78
N SER A 4 28.25 3.47 8.17
CA SER A 4 27.14 4.43 8.19
C SER A 4 25.98 3.99 7.29
N ARG A 5 26.27 3.36 6.14
CA ARG A 5 25.24 2.80 5.25
C ARG A 5 24.58 1.58 5.88
N THR A 6 25.33 0.66 6.49
CA THR A 6 24.78 -0.53 7.14
C THR A 6 23.87 -0.20 8.33
N GLY A 7 24.22 0.78 9.16
CA GLY A 7 23.39 1.19 10.29
C GLY A 7 22.06 1.85 9.89
N ARG A 8 21.99 2.46 8.69
CA ARG A 8 20.74 3.01 8.13
C ARG A 8 19.86 1.92 7.53
N VAL A 9 20.46 0.89 6.94
CA VAL A 9 19.75 -0.27 6.38
C VAL A 9 19.05 -1.06 7.49
N SER A 10 19.76 -1.38 8.57
CA SER A 10 19.18 -2.12 9.70
C SER A 10 18.03 -1.35 10.36
N ALA A 11 18.19 -0.03 10.55
CA ALA A 11 17.12 0.83 11.06
C ALA A 11 15.88 0.85 10.15
N ALA A 12 16.06 0.85 8.83
CA ALA A 12 14.95 0.80 7.86
C ALA A 12 14.23 -0.57 7.86
N LEU A 13 14.97 -1.66 8.02
CA LEU A 13 14.39 -3.00 8.15
C LEU A 13 13.63 -3.16 9.46
N LEU A 14 14.17 -2.61 10.55
CA LEU A 14 13.51 -2.60 11.86
C LEU A 14 12.22 -1.77 11.83
N SER A 15 12.24 -0.58 11.22
CA SER A 15 11.04 0.26 11.09
C SER A 15 9.97 -0.41 10.22
N LEU A 16 10.38 -1.09 9.14
CA LEU A 16 9.47 -1.91 8.35
C LEU A 16 8.89 -3.08 9.17
N ALA A 17 9.70 -3.75 10.00
CA ALA A 17 9.22 -4.83 10.85
C ALA A 17 8.16 -4.33 11.85
N PHE A 18 8.37 -3.18 12.48
CA PHE A 18 7.34 -2.52 13.30
C PHE A 18 6.09 -2.18 12.48
N LEU A 19 6.26 -1.63 11.28
CA LEU A 19 5.14 -1.25 10.42
C LEU A 19 4.29 -2.47 9.99
N VAL A 20 4.93 -3.60 9.68
CA VAL A 20 4.25 -4.87 9.38
C VAL A 20 3.52 -5.41 10.60
N HIS A 21 4.13 -5.29 11.79
CA HIS A 21 3.54 -5.75 13.04
C HIS A 21 2.26 -4.97 13.38
N LEU A 22 2.26 -3.65 13.15
CA LEU A 22 1.10 -2.76 13.33
C LEU A 22 0.06 -2.91 12.22
N SER A 23 0.50 -3.09 10.98
CA SER A 23 -0.36 -3.20 9.81
C SER A 23 0.19 -4.27 8.86
N LEU A 24 -0.43 -5.45 8.91
CA LEU A 24 -0.01 -6.61 8.10
C LEU A 24 0.07 -6.29 6.60
N SER A 25 -0.76 -5.37 6.10
CA SER A 25 -0.77 -4.98 4.67
C SER A 25 0.52 -4.29 4.22
N SER A 26 1.32 -3.75 5.15
CA SER A 26 2.56 -3.04 4.83
C SER A 26 3.69 -3.97 4.37
N ILE A 27 3.53 -5.30 4.53
CA ILE A 27 4.48 -6.29 4.02
C ILE A 27 4.64 -6.21 2.49
N LEU A 28 3.64 -5.66 1.79
CA LEU A 28 3.66 -5.48 0.34
C LEU A 28 4.75 -4.48 -0.11
N ILE A 29 5.20 -3.60 0.78
CA ILE A 29 6.27 -2.62 0.53
C ILE A 29 7.65 -3.29 0.66
N LEU A 30 7.75 -4.50 1.22
CA LEU A 30 9.03 -5.20 1.43
C LEU A 30 9.83 -5.35 0.12
N THR A 31 9.19 -5.76 -0.97
CA THR A 31 9.86 -5.99 -2.26
C THR A 31 10.54 -4.74 -2.80
N PRO A 32 9.85 -3.60 -3.04
CA PRO A 32 10.52 -2.40 -3.52
C PRO A 32 11.46 -1.80 -2.49
N LEU A 33 11.21 -1.94 -1.18
CA LEU A 33 12.10 -1.43 -0.14
C LEU A 33 13.43 -2.19 -0.12
N LEU A 34 13.42 -3.52 -0.26
CA LEU A 34 14.64 -4.31 -0.37
C LEU A 34 15.43 -3.92 -1.62
N LEU A 35 14.77 -3.71 -2.76
CA LEU A 35 15.42 -3.22 -3.97
C LEU A 35 16.02 -1.82 -3.75
N LEU A 36 15.30 -0.92 -3.07
CA LEU A 36 15.78 0.41 -2.70
C LEU A 36 17.03 0.36 -1.81
N LEU A 37 17.10 -0.59 -0.86
CA LEU A 37 18.25 -0.76 0.04
C LEU A 37 19.50 -1.25 -0.69
N LEU A 38 19.34 -2.06 -1.74
CA LEU A 38 20.45 -2.46 -2.61
C LEU A 38 20.94 -1.31 -3.50
N LEU A 39 20.01 -0.45 -3.91
CA LEU A 39 20.26 0.72 -4.74
C LEU A 39 20.49 1.95 -3.87
N ASP A 40 20.47 3.13 -4.48
CA ASP A 40 20.52 4.41 -3.76
C ASP A 40 19.11 5.02 -3.72
N PRO A 41 18.77 5.83 -2.70
CA PRO A 41 17.43 6.39 -2.49
C PRO A 41 17.15 7.59 -3.41
N VAL A 42 17.40 7.44 -4.71
CA VAL A 42 17.30 8.51 -5.71
C VAL A 42 16.30 8.09 -6.78
N SER A 43 15.31 8.96 -7.06
CA SER A 43 14.39 8.80 -8.19
C SER A 43 15.17 8.80 -9.50
N ARG A 44 14.89 7.83 -10.37
CA ARG A 44 15.55 7.63 -11.67
C ARG A 44 14.54 7.54 -12.81
N LEU A 45 13.33 8.01 -12.57
CA LEU A 45 12.18 7.94 -13.47
C LEU A 45 12.48 8.50 -14.87
N ALA A 46 13.21 9.62 -14.95
CA ALA A 46 13.57 10.29 -16.21
C ALA A 46 14.73 9.63 -16.98
N SER A 47 15.52 8.75 -16.36
CA SER A 47 16.64 8.07 -17.02
C SER A 47 16.75 6.61 -16.56
N PRO A 48 15.83 5.74 -17.02
CA PRO A 48 15.82 4.34 -16.60
C PRO A 48 17.10 3.63 -17.06
N LYS A 49 17.80 2.97 -16.12
CA LYS A 49 18.90 2.07 -16.43
C LYS A 49 18.65 0.71 -15.81
N SER A 50 19.09 -0.34 -16.49
CA SER A 50 18.90 -1.72 -16.02
C SER A 50 19.57 -1.97 -14.67
N LEU A 51 18.89 -2.72 -13.78
CA LEU A 51 19.44 -3.18 -12.50
C LEU A 51 20.78 -3.91 -12.65
N ARG A 52 20.98 -4.63 -13.77
CA ARG A 52 22.24 -5.32 -14.07
C ARG A 52 23.37 -4.35 -14.41
N SER A 53 23.04 -3.20 -14.99
CA SER A 53 24.02 -2.14 -15.27
C SER A 53 24.60 -1.52 -14.01
N TYR A 54 23.89 -1.64 -12.87
CA TYR A 54 24.33 -1.17 -11.57
C TYR A 54 25.09 -2.22 -10.75
N GLY A 55 25.32 -3.43 -11.29
CA GLY A 55 26.07 -4.48 -10.60
C GLY A 55 25.35 -5.03 -9.36
N VAL A 56 24.02 -4.98 -9.32
CA VAL A 56 23.23 -5.46 -8.18
C VAL A 56 23.39 -6.97 -8.03
N ASN A 57 24.01 -7.39 -6.93
CA ASN A 57 24.17 -8.79 -6.58
C ASN A 57 22.97 -9.26 -5.76
N PHE A 58 22.02 -9.98 -6.38
CA PHE A 58 20.85 -10.53 -5.68
C PHE A 58 21.18 -11.42 -4.47
N ARG A 59 22.39 -12.00 -4.43
CA ARG A 59 22.86 -12.77 -3.27
C ARG A 59 22.99 -11.93 -1.99
N SER A 60 23.16 -10.60 -2.13
CA SER A 60 23.20 -9.66 -1.00
C SER A 60 21.83 -9.40 -0.36
N LEU A 61 20.72 -9.81 -0.99
CA LEU A 61 19.38 -9.75 -0.39
C LEU A 61 19.20 -10.75 0.75
N VAL A 62 19.82 -11.93 0.64
CA VAL A 62 19.66 -13.02 1.61
C VAL A 62 19.95 -12.56 3.05
N PRO A 63 21.07 -11.88 3.35
CA PRO A 63 21.30 -11.39 4.71
C PRO A 63 20.29 -10.32 5.16
N HIS A 64 19.82 -9.45 4.27
CA HIS A 64 18.85 -8.38 4.62
C HIS A 64 17.46 -8.97 4.88
N LEU A 65 17.06 -9.97 4.11
CA LEU A 65 15.86 -10.77 4.37
C LEU A 65 15.97 -11.52 5.70
N GLY A 66 17.14 -12.11 5.98
CA GLY A 66 17.41 -12.77 7.26
C GLY A 66 17.28 -11.82 8.45
N GLU A 67 17.82 -10.61 8.34
CA GLU A 67 17.71 -9.56 9.35
C GLU A 67 16.25 -9.10 9.56
N PHE A 68 15.50 -8.89 8.48
CA PHE A 68 14.07 -8.57 8.56
C PHE A 68 13.26 -9.68 9.25
N VAL A 69 13.49 -10.95 8.89
CA VAL A 69 12.84 -12.10 9.52
C VAL A 69 13.23 -12.21 10.99
N LEU A 70 14.49 -11.91 11.34
CA LEU A 70 14.94 -11.87 12.74
C LEU A 70 14.18 -10.79 13.53
N TYR A 71 14.01 -9.59 13.00
CA TYR A 71 13.23 -8.54 13.66
C TYR A 71 11.76 -8.92 13.80
N LEU A 72 11.15 -9.48 12.76
CA LEU A 72 9.75 -9.89 12.80
C LEU A 72 9.51 -11.01 13.81
N THR A 73 10.41 -11.99 13.87
CA THR A 73 10.34 -13.08 14.86
C THR A 73 10.55 -12.56 16.28
N ALA A 74 11.50 -11.65 16.50
CA ALA A 74 11.71 -11.02 17.79
C ALA A 74 10.46 -10.24 18.28
N LEU A 75 9.85 -9.43 17.41
CA LEU A 75 8.62 -8.69 17.73
C LEU A 75 7.43 -9.61 18.00
N THR A 76 7.32 -10.69 17.23
CA THR A 76 6.28 -11.72 17.39
C THR A 76 6.42 -12.42 18.74
N LEU A 77 7.64 -12.82 19.13
CA LEU A 77 7.93 -13.44 20.42
C LEU A 77 7.69 -12.47 21.59
N ALA A 78 8.13 -11.22 21.46
CA ALA A 78 7.87 -10.18 22.46
C ALA A 78 6.37 -9.96 22.66
N SER A 79 5.58 -9.92 21.58
CA SER A 79 4.13 -9.78 21.64
C SER A 79 3.46 -10.98 22.28
N GLY A 80 3.95 -12.20 21.98
CA GLY A 80 3.47 -13.42 22.62
C GLY A 80 3.77 -13.47 24.12
N PHE A 81 4.96 -13.02 24.53
CA PHE A 81 5.34 -12.92 25.93
C PHE A 81 4.47 -11.93 26.71
N VAL A 82 4.28 -10.71 26.18
CA VAL A 82 3.44 -9.68 26.80
C VAL A 82 1.97 -10.10 26.86
N SER A 83 1.48 -10.77 25.82
CA SER A 83 0.08 -11.21 25.73
C SER A 83 -0.21 -12.51 26.50
N GLY A 84 0.81 -13.14 27.09
CA GLY A 84 0.67 -14.43 27.81
C GLY A 84 0.29 -15.61 26.91
N GLY A 85 0.54 -15.53 25.60
CA GLY A 85 0.19 -16.58 24.64
C GLY A 85 0.07 -16.09 23.20
N TRP A 86 -0.42 -16.95 22.32
CA TRP A 86 -0.58 -16.69 20.88
C TRP A 86 -1.97 -16.13 20.50
N ALA A 87 -2.83 -15.86 21.48
CA ALA A 87 -4.20 -15.39 21.28
C ALA A 87 -4.26 -13.99 20.64
N TRP A 88 -3.19 -13.19 20.72
CA TRP A 88 -3.12 -11.88 20.08
C TRP A 88 -3.15 -11.98 18.55
N ILE A 89 -2.60 -13.05 17.94
CA ILE A 89 -2.53 -13.21 16.48
C ILE A 89 -3.94 -13.16 15.84
N PRO A 90 -4.91 -14.01 16.23
CA PRO A 90 -6.25 -13.93 15.64
C PRO A 90 -6.95 -12.60 15.95
N GLN A 91 -6.63 -11.95 17.06
CA GLN A 91 -7.25 -10.68 17.48
C GLN A 91 -6.67 -9.44 16.77
N THR A 92 -5.45 -9.51 16.23
CA THR A 92 -4.81 -8.38 15.52
C THR A 92 -4.70 -8.64 14.02
N TRP A 93 -3.82 -9.59 13.64
CA TRP A 93 -3.57 -9.95 12.25
C TRP A 93 -4.75 -10.71 11.66
N GLY A 94 -5.36 -11.61 12.44
CA GLY A 94 -6.58 -12.31 12.06
C GLY A 94 -7.75 -11.36 11.84
N ALA A 95 -7.97 -10.41 12.75
CA ALA A 95 -9.03 -9.42 12.64
C ALA A 95 -8.90 -8.57 11.36
N SER A 96 -7.68 -8.23 10.95
CA SER A 96 -7.41 -7.52 9.69
C SER A 96 -7.82 -8.30 8.43
N LEU A 97 -7.96 -9.62 8.52
CA LEU A 97 -8.34 -10.51 7.42
C LEU A 97 -9.82 -10.91 7.48
N THR A 98 -10.33 -11.19 8.68
CA THR A 98 -11.71 -11.63 8.90
C THR A 98 -12.71 -10.48 8.93
N LEU A 99 -12.22 -9.24 9.03
CA LEU A 99 -12.99 -8.00 9.13
C LEU A 99 -14.19 -8.14 10.08
N PRO A 100 -13.96 -8.52 11.35
CA PRO A 100 -15.05 -8.77 12.30
C PRO A 100 -15.73 -7.47 12.72
N ASP A 101 -14.97 -6.37 12.76
CA ASP A 101 -15.47 -5.06 13.09
C ASP A 101 -15.81 -4.27 11.83
N LEU A 102 -17.05 -3.80 11.74
CA LEU A 102 -17.55 -2.98 10.64
C LEU A 102 -17.90 -1.57 11.10
N THR A 103 -17.28 -1.11 12.20
CA THR A 103 -17.40 0.27 12.64
C THR A 103 -17.06 1.24 11.49
N PRO A 104 -17.82 2.36 11.39
CA PRO A 104 -17.60 3.33 10.33
C PRO A 104 -16.17 3.83 10.33
N ASN A 105 -15.51 3.75 9.17
CA ASN A 105 -14.17 4.26 8.96
C ASN A 105 -14.07 4.97 7.61
N THR A 106 -12.87 5.47 7.28
CA THR A 106 -12.64 6.21 6.03
C THR A 106 -12.44 5.29 4.81
N GLY A 107 -12.51 3.98 5.01
CA GLY A 107 -12.30 2.98 3.98
C GLY A 107 -13.55 2.64 3.19
N LEU A 108 -13.34 1.91 2.09
CA LEU A 108 -14.39 1.47 1.18
C LEU A 108 -15.23 0.31 1.74
N TRP A 109 -14.62 -0.52 2.59
CA TRP A 109 -15.11 -1.88 2.79
C TRP A 109 -16.17 -2.00 3.88
N TRP A 110 -16.10 -1.19 4.93
CA TRP A 110 -16.95 -1.33 6.11
C TRP A 110 -18.44 -1.33 5.73
N TYR A 111 -18.88 -0.36 4.93
CA TYR A 111 -20.28 -0.19 4.54
C TYR A 111 -20.73 -1.28 3.55
N PHE A 112 -19.86 -1.68 2.63
CA PHE A 112 -20.14 -2.81 1.74
C PHE A 112 -20.43 -4.10 2.53
N PHE A 113 -19.63 -4.38 3.55
CA PHE A 113 -19.82 -5.56 4.40
C PHE A 113 -20.96 -5.42 5.41
N THR A 114 -21.46 -4.22 5.72
CA THR A 114 -22.67 -4.05 6.56
C THR A 114 -23.95 -4.30 5.77
N GLU A 115 -24.01 -3.89 4.51
CA GLU A 115 -25.22 -4.03 3.67
C GLU A 115 -25.37 -5.44 3.06
N MET A 116 -24.28 -6.20 3.01
CA MET A 116 -24.28 -7.53 2.42
C MET A 116 -24.86 -8.59 3.35
N PHE A 117 -25.64 -9.51 2.78
CA PHE A 117 -26.13 -10.69 3.51
C PHE A 117 -24.98 -11.57 4.01
N ASP A 118 -25.10 -12.04 5.26
CA ASP A 118 -24.06 -12.85 5.91
C ASP A 118 -23.72 -14.15 5.16
N HIS A 119 -24.68 -14.72 4.42
CA HIS A 119 -24.43 -15.90 3.59
C HIS A 119 -23.36 -15.65 2.52
N PHE A 120 -23.29 -14.44 1.96
CA PHE A 120 -22.31 -14.09 0.92
C PHE A 120 -21.00 -13.53 1.49
N ARG A 121 -20.98 -13.16 2.78
CA ARG A 121 -19.79 -12.58 3.43
C ARG A 121 -18.52 -13.43 3.25
N PRO A 122 -18.52 -14.77 3.42
CA PRO A 122 -17.32 -15.58 3.20
C PRO A 122 -16.79 -15.53 1.76
N PHE A 123 -17.68 -15.43 0.76
CA PHE A 123 -17.28 -15.33 -0.64
C PHE A 123 -16.54 -14.01 -0.92
N PHE A 124 -17.10 -12.88 -0.49
CA PHE A 124 -16.45 -11.58 -0.70
C PHE A 124 -15.19 -11.40 0.17
N LEU A 125 -15.17 -11.92 1.40
CA LEU A 125 -13.93 -12.00 2.19
C LEU A 125 -12.85 -12.83 1.49
N MET A 126 -13.23 -13.90 0.78
CA MET A 126 -12.27 -14.70 0.02
C MET A 126 -11.70 -13.92 -1.18
N VAL A 127 -12.53 -13.16 -1.91
CA VAL A 127 -12.10 -12.31 -3.03
C VAL A 127 -11.20 -11.16 -2.56
N PHE A 128 -11.56 -10.49 -1.45
CA PHE A 128 -10.86 -9.28 -0.99
C PHE A 128 -9.69 -9.55 -0.02
N SER A 129 -9.74 -10.64 0.76
CA SER A 129 -8.77 -10.92 1.84
C SER A 129 -8.01 -12.25 1.71
N VAL A 130 -8.42 -13.17 0.84
CA VAL A 130 -7.87 -14.54 0.69
C VAL A 130 -8.24 -15.48 1.84
N ARG A 131 -9.32 -16.24 1.63
CA ARG A 131 -9.61 -17.45 2.41
C ARG A 131 -9.49 -18.76 1.62
N ALA A 132 -9.11 -18.72 0.34
CA ALA A 132 -8.97 -19.94 -0.47
C ALA A 132 -7.53 -20.41 -0.72
N PHE A 133 -6.53 -19.52 -0.65
CA PHE A 133 -5.15 -19.93 -0.94
C PHE A 133 -4.45 -20.56 0.27
N THR A 134 -4.91 -20.26 1.49
CA THR A 134 -4.30 -20.76 2.72
C THR A 134 -4.60 -22.23 2.99
N GLN A 135 -5.69 -22.80 2.46
CA GLN A 135 -5.95 -24.26 2.58
C GLN A 135 -5.20 -25.07 1.51
N PHE A 136 -4.88 -24.47 0.35
CA PHE A 136 -4.19 -25.17 -0.74
C PHE A 136 -2.65 -25.03 -0.66
N VAL A 137 -2.12 -23.98 -0.02
CA VAL A 137 -0.67 -23.76 0.11
C VAL A 137 -0.09 -24.16 1.46
N LEU A 138 -0.90 -24.32 2.52
CA LEU A 138 -0.40 -24.95 3.77
C LEU A 138 -0.05 -26.44 3.61
N CYS A 139 -0.47 -27.09 2.51
CA CYS A 139 -0.31 -28.54 2.37
C CYS A 139 1.00 -28.98 1.69
N ILE A 140 1.81 -28.07 1.11
CA ILE A 140 2.99 -28.50 0.33
C ILE A 140 4.36 -27.93 0.76
N ALA A 141 4.48 -26.87 1.55
CA ALA A 141 5.80 -26.48 2.04
C ALA A 141 5.74 -25.69 3.34
N GLY A 142 6.53 -26.12 4.32
CA GLY A 142 6.58 -25.55 5.66
C GLY A 142 6.84 -24.03 5.69
N GLN A 143 6.26 -23.41 6.71
CA GLN A 143 6.69 -22.17 7.34
C GLN A 143 7.05 -20.98 6.41
N LEU A 144 6.08 -20.48 5.65
CA LEU A 144 6.03 -19.05 5.33
C LEU A 144 4.58 -18.62 5.09
N ALA A 145 3.90 -18.24 6.17
CA ALA A 145 2.52 -17.76 6.13
C ALA A 145 2.46 -16.34 5.53
N THR A 146 2.64 -16.24 4.22
CA THR A 146 2.46 -15.00 3.47
C THR A 146 0.98 -14.88 3.10
N VAL A 147 0.14 -14.55 4.08
CA VAL A 147 -1.29 -14.31 3.88
C VAL A 147 -1.47 -12.91 3.29
N LEU A 148 -1.47 -12.83 1.96
CA LEU A 148 -1.56 -11.57 1.23
C LEU A 148 -2.90 -11.43 0.54
N LYS A 149 -3.49 -10.24 0.62
CA LYS A 149 -4.73 -9.86 -0.09
C LYS A 149 -4.53 -10.04 -1.59
N VAL A 150 -5.23 -10.98 -2.23
CA VAL A 150 -5.15 -11.23 -3.68
C VAL A 150 -5.47 -9.97 -4.47
N HIS A 151 -6.46 -9.18 -4.04
CA HIS A 151 -6.77 -7.89 -4.68
C HIS A 151 -5.56 -6.95 -4.72
N LEU A 152 -4.79 -6.83 -3.63
CA LEU A 152 -3.62 -5.94 -3.62
C LEU A 152 -2.42 -6.56 -4.34
N LEU A 153 -2.29 -7.90 -4.34
CA LEU A 153 -1.24 -8.60 -5.06
C LEU A 153 -1.32 -8.38 -6.58
N ILE A 154 -2.53 -8.30 -7.14
CA ILE A 154 -2.74 -8.03 -8.57
C ILE A 154 -2.05 -6.74 -9.00
N TYR A 155 -1.96 -5.74 -8.13
CA TYR A 155 -1.31 -4.47 -8.45
C TYR A 155 0.21 -4.49 -8.25
N ILE A 156 0.75 -5.38 -7.40
CA ILE A 156 2.18 -5.37 -7.06
C ILE A 156 3.04 -5.87 -8.21
N ALA A 157 2.71 -7.04 -8.75
CA ALA A 157 3.47 -7.62 -9.85
C ALA A 157 3.61 -6.64 -11.04
N PRO A 158 2.53 -6.06 -11.60
CA PRO A 158 2.65 -5.16 -12.74
C PRO A 158 3.42 -3.87 -12.39
N ILE A 159 3.25 -3.32 -11.18
CA ILE A 159 3.97 -2.09 -10.79
C ILE A 159 5.46 -2.37 -10.61
N CYS A 160 5.83 -3.43 -9.90
CA CYS A 160 7.22 -3.80 -9.72
C CYS A 160 7.90 -4.18 -11.06
N ILE A 161 7.17 -4.80 -12.00
CA ILE A 161 7.70 -5.13 -13.33
C ILE A 161 7.84 -3.86 -14.17
N LYS A 162 6.84 -2.98 -14.19
CA LYS A 162 6.84 -1.77 -15.03
C LYS A 162 7.85 -0.73 -14.53
N PHE A 163 7.90 -0.50 -13.23
CA PHE A 163 8.82 0.44 -12.57
C PHE A 163 10.06 -0.25 -11.98
N GLN A 164 10.50 -1.37 -12.58
CA GLN A 164 11.66 -2.14 -12.12
C GLN A 164 12.97 -1.32 -12.05
N TYR A 165 13.04 -0.22 -12.82
CA TYR A 165 14.22 0.65 -12.89
C TYR A 165 14.20 1.78 -11.84
N ASP A 166 13.08 1.99 -11.17
CA ASP A 166 12.92 2.97 -10.09
C ASP A 166 12.10 2.37 -8.93
N PRO A 167 12.77 1.69 -7.98
CA PRO A 167 12.09 1.08 -6.85
C PRO A 167 11.50 2.11 -5.88
N LEU A 168 12.00 3.35 -5.86
CA LEU A 168 11.46 4.42 -5.02
C LEU A 168 10.08 4.83 -5.52
N TYR A 169 9.95 5.00 -6.84
CA TYR A 169 8.66 5.29 -7.47
C TYR A 169 7.68 4.11 -7.33
N ALA A 170 8.16 2.87 -7.48
CA ALA A 170 7.35 1.68 -7.23
C ALA A 170 6.83 1.63 -5.78
N ALA A 171 7.67 1.91 -4.78
CA ALA A 171 7.25 1.96 -3.37
C ALA A 171 6.20 3.05 -3.14
N PHE A 172 6.39 4.24 -3.72
CA PHE A 172 5.44 5.36 -3.67
C PHE A 172 4.05 4.96 -4.21
N LEU A 173 3.99 4.32 -5.39
CA LEU A 173 2.73 3.86 -5.97
C LEU A 173 2.06 2.77 -5.13
N LEU A 174 2.83 1.85 -4.54
CA LEU A 174 2.28 0.83 -3.65
C LEU A 174 1.71 1.42 -2.35
N ILE A 175 2.32 2.48 -1.80
CA ILE A 175 1.77 3.21 -0.66
C ILE A 175 0.42 3.83 -1.03
N GLY A 176 0.28 4.39 -2.23
CA GLY A 176 -1.01 4.91 -2.73
C GLY A 176 -2.09 3.85 -2.89
N ILE A 177 -1.73 2.68 -3.41
CA ILE A 177 -2.64 1.51 -3.52
C ILE A 177 -3.07 1.05 -2.13
N LEU A 178 -2.13 0.94 -1.19
CA LEU A 178 -2.42 0.58 0.18
C LEU A 178 -3.34 1.61 0.84
N GLY A 179 -3.07 2.91 0.67
CA GLY A 179 -3.90 3.98 1.21
C GLY A 179 -5.34 3.97 0.67
N THR A 180 -5.55 3.51 -0.56
CA THR A 180 -6.87 3.48 -1.20
C THR A 180 -7.65 2.20 -0.87
N PHE A 181 -6.99 1.03 -0.93
CA PHE A 181 -7.66 -0.28 -0.90
C PHE A 181 -7.47 -1.09 0.38
N LYS A 182 -6.72 -0.59 1.37
CA LYS A 182 -6.62 -1.24 2.69
C LYS A 182 -8.01 -1.34 3.34
N ALA A 183 -8.20 -2.41 4.12
CA ALA A 183 -9.50 -2.75 4.70
C ALA A 183 -9.91 -1.81 5.84
N TYR A 184 -8.93 -1.47 6.69
CA TYR A 184 -9.02 -0.47 7.74
C TYR A 184 -7.99 0.62 7.46
N PRO A 185 -8.24 1.53 6.49
CA PRO A 185 -7.35 2.64 6.25
C PRO A 185 -7.55 3.70 7.33
N SER A 186 -6.44 4.32 7.72
CA SER A 186 -6.40 5.55 8.50
C SER A 186 -6.29 6.73 7.54
N LEU A 187 -6.66 7.95 7.96
CA LEU A 187 -6.43 9.16 7.17
C LEU A 187 -4.95 9.40 6.86
N SER A 188 -4.05 8.89 7.70
CA SER A 188 -2.60 8.96 7.47
C SER A 188 -2.11 8.09 6.33
N ASP A 189 -2.80 7.00 5.96
CA ASP A 189 -2.35 6.11 4.88
C ASP A 189 -2.37 6.85 3.50
N PRO A 190 -3.48 7.42 3.01
CA PRO A 190 -3.49 8.25 1.80
C PRO A 190 -2.80 9.60 2.02
N GLY A 191 -2.80 10.15 3.25
CA GLY A 191 -2.06 11.37 3.57
C GLY A 191 -0.55 11.25 3.32
N LEU A 192 0.04 10.11 3.70
CA LEU A 192 1.44 9.80 3.39
C LEU A 192 1.67 9.77 1.88
N PHE A 193 0.83 9.06 1.13
CA PHE A 193 0.91 9.02 -0.33
C PHE A 193 0.86 10.43 -0.95
N LEU A 194 -0.13 11.25 -0.58
CA LEU A 194 -0.25 12.61 -1.09
C LEU A 194 0.95 13.48 -0.74
N SER A 195 1.50 13.34 0.47
CA SER A 195 2.70 14.08 0.88
C SER A 195 3.95 13.66 0.09
N MET A 196 4.07 12.38 -0.27
CA MET A 196 5.19 11.86 -1.04
C MET A 196 5.19 12.31 -2.50
N ILE A 197 4.07 12.84 -3.02
CA ILE A 197 4.05 13.49 -4.34
C ILE A 197 5.10 14.62 -4.40
N ALA A 198 5.36 15.30 -3.27
CA ALA A 198 6.37 16.35 -3.15
C ALA A 198 7.80 15.89 -3.47
N LEU A 199 8.08 14.59 -3.37
CA LEU A 199 9.40 14.01 -3.64
C LEU A 199 9.70 13.89 -5.14
N PHE A 200 8.68 14.01 -6.01
CA PHE A 200 8.79 13.82 -7.45
C PHE A 200 8.33 15.08 -8.21
N PRO A 201 9.01 16.23 -8.07
CA PRO A 201 8.65 17.43 -8.81
C PRO A 201 8.67 17.23 -10.34
N GLU A 202 9.44 16.25 -10.83
CA GLU A 202 9.48 15.86 -12.23
C GLU A 202 8.11 15.39 -12.77
N THR A 203 7.19 14.91 -11.92
CA THR A 203 5.87 14.42 -12.36
C THR A 203 4.84 15.53 -12.58
N TYR A 204 5.06 16.72 -12.02
CA TYR A 204 4.04 17.78 -12.00
C TYR A 204 3.59 18.24 -13.39
N PRO A 205 4.48 18.44 -14.38
CA PRO A 205 4.05 18.87 -15.72
C PRO A 205 3.21 17.84 -16.47
N TYR A 206 3.20 16.59 -15.99
CA TYR A 206 2.63 15.46 -16.69
C TYR A 206 1.32 14.95 -16.08
N PHE A 207 0.83 15.56 -14.99
CA PHE A 207 -0.49 15.26 -14.45
C PHE A 207 -1.59 15.60 -15.44
N ARG A 208 -2.58 14.71 -15.59
CA ARG A 208 -3.63 14.85 -16.59
C ARG A 208 -4.79 15.70 -16.07
N HIS A 209 -5.22 15.44 -14.83
CA HIS A 209 -6.37 16.11 -14.23
C HIS A 209 -6.14 16.62 -12.79
N PRO A 210 -5.03 17.34 -12.51
CA PRO A 210 -4.65 17.71 -11.13
C PRO A 210 -5.69 18.59 -10.42
N ILE A 211 -6.36 19.50 -11.15
CA ILE A 211 -7.39 20.38 -10.59
C ILE A 211 -8.61 19.57 -10.13
N VAL A 212 -9.06 18.62 -10.95
CA VAL A 212 -10.22 17.77 -10.63
C VAL A 212 -9.89 16.91 -9.41
N THR A 213 -8.71 16.28 -9.41
CA THR A 213 -8.22 15.48 -8.29
C THR A 213 -8.15 16.32 -7.00
N ALA A 214 -7.64 17.55 -7.05
CA ALA A 214 -7.57 18.44 -5.89
C ALA A 214 -8.96 18.85 -5.36
N LEU A 215 -9.91 19.17 -6.26
CA LEU A 215 -11.28 19.52 -5.88
C LEU A 215 -12.02 18.35 -5.22
N LEU A 216 -11.80 17.12 -5.69
CA LEU A 216 -12.37 15.92 -5.06
C LEU A 216 -11.83 15.71 -3.64
N HIS A 217 -10.53 15.93 -3.41
CA HIS A 217 -9.95 15.87 -2.07
C HIS A 217 -10.48 16.98 -1.17
N LEU A 218 -10.62 18.21 -1.69
CA LEU A 218 -11.20 19.33 -0.94
C LEU A 218 -12.65 19.04 -0.54
N HIS A 219 -13.44 18.50 -1.46
CA HIS A 219 -14.81 18.07 -1.19
C HIS A 219 -14.86 17.01 -0.08
N ALA A 220 -14.03 15.97 -0.18
CA ALA A 220 -13.94 14.92 0.84
C ALA A 220 -13.49 15.47 2.20
N ALA A 221 -12.49 16.35 2.23
CA ALA A 221 -11.97 16.93 3.47
C ALA A 221 -13.01 17.78 4.23
N LEU A 222 -13.94 18.42 3.51
CA LEU A 222 -15.01 19.22 4.11
C LEU A 222 -16.21 18.37 4.54
N LEU A 223 -16.71 17.51 3.64
CA LEU A 223 -17.97 16.80 3.86
C LEU A 223 -17.84 15.57 4.75
N MET A 224 -16.70 14.88 4.71
CA MET A 224 -16.50 13.66 5.49
C MET A 224 -16.59 13.90 7.00
N PRO A 225 -15.89 14.87 7.61
CA PRO A 225 -16.06 15.15 9.04
C PRO A 225 -17.45 15.72 9.37
N LEU A 226 -18.05 16.51 8.47
CA LEU A 226 -19.39 17.07 8.65
C LEU A 226 -20.44 15.97 8.74
N PHE A 227 -20.49 15.06 7.76
CA PHE A 227 -21.44 13.95 7.77
C PHE A 227 -21.15 12.93 8.87
N ASN A 228 -19.89 12.73 9.23
CA ASN A 228 -19.54 11.92 10.40
C ASN A 228 -20.16 12.51 11.68
N HIS A 229 -20.01 13.81 11.89
CA HIS A 229 -20.55 14.47 13.08
C HIS A 229 -22.08 14.50 13.09
N LEU A 230 -22.73 14.79 11.96
CA LEU A 230 -24.19 14.79 11.85
C LEU A 230 -24.80 13.41 12.12
N TRP A 231 -24.14 12.35 11.64
CA TRP A 231 -24.61 10.98 11.84
C TRP A 231 -24.30 10.43 13.23
N LEU A 232 -23.02 10.42 13.64
CA LEU A 232 -22.58 9.74 14.86
C LEU A 232 -22.83 10.56 16.13
N ASN A 233 -22.67 11.89 16.08
CA ASN A 233 -22.78 12.73 17.27
C ASN A 233 -24.18 13.34 17.42
N GLN A 234 -24.75 13.88 16.34
CA GLN A 234 -26.05 14.55 16.39
C GLN A 234 -27.24 13.62 16.15
N GLY A 235 -27.03 12.45 15.53
CA GLY A 235 -28.10 11.50 15.22
C GLY A 235 -29.10 11.99 14.16
N THR A 236 -28.82 13.10 13.49
CA THR A 236 -29.68 13.70 12.46
C THR A 236 -29.29 13.29 11.03
N GLY A 237 -28.07 12.76 10.86
CA GLY A 237 -27.52 12.30 9.58
C GLY A 237 -27.78 10.82 9.28
N ASN A 238 -27.78 10.47 8.00
CA ASN A 238 -27.86 9.08 7.52
C ASN A 238 -26.46 8.54 7.17
N ALA A 239 -26.18 7.29 7.55
CA ALA A 239 -24.96 6.54 7.23
C ALA A 239 -24.56 6.63 5.75
N ASN A 240 -25.54 6.63 4.85
CA ASN A 240 -25.34 6.65 3.40
C ASN A 240 -24.64 7.93 2.95
N PHE A 241 -24.89 9.07 3.60
CA PHE A 241 -24.23 10.33 3.26
C PHE A 241 -22.76 10.33 3.69
N TYR A 242 -22.46 9.78 4.88
CA TYR A 242 -21.08 9.60 5.31
C TYR A 242 -20.34 8.65 4.37
N TYR A 243 -20.95 7.50 4.04
CA TYR A 243 -20.37 6.54 3.12
C TYR A 243 -20.15 7.13 1.71
N ALA A 244 -21.11 7.88 1.17
CA ALA A 244 -20.96 8.58 -0.10
C ALA A 244 -19.75 9.53 -0.10
N SER A 245 -19.51 10.25 1.00
CA SER A 245 -18.33 11.10 1.14
C SER A 245 -17.03 10.29 1.20
N THR A 246 -17.01 9.14 1.89
CA THR A 246 -15.85 8.23 1.87
C THR A 246 -15.60 7.60 0.48
N LEU A 247 -16.65 7.37 -0.31
CA LEU A 247 -16.51 6.95 -1.71
C LEU A 247 -15.86 8.04 -2.56
N VAL A 248 -16.28 9.30 -2.39
CA VAL A 248 -15.64 10.42 -3.10
C VAL A 248 -14.16 10.55 -2.69
N PHE A 249 -13.83 10.33 -1.42
CA PHE A 249 -12.44 10.29 -0.95
C PHE A 249 -11.63 9.14 -1.57
N ALA A 250 -12.21 7.95 -1.66
CA ALA A 250 -11.53 6.82 -2.32
C ALA A 250 -11.35 7.07 -3.83
N CYS A 251 -12.35 7.65 -4.49
CA CYS A 251 -12.25 8.09 -5.88
C CYS A 251 -11.17 9.18 -6.06
N SER A 252 -11.04 10.12 -5.11
CA SER A 252 -10.00 11.14 -5.16
C SER A 252 -8.60 10.53 -5.01
N ASN A 253 -8.41 9.61 -4.06
CA ASN A 253 -7.16 8.87 -3.89
C ASN A 253 -6.82 8.04 -5.14
N GLY A 254 -7.82 7.38 -5.73
CA GLY A 254 -7.68 6.64 -6.98
C GLY A 254 -7.32 7.53 -8.17
N ALA A 255 -7.94 8.71 -8.29
CA ALA A 255 -7.62 9.70 -9.31
C ALA A 255 -6.19 10.22 -9.17
N ALA A 256 -5.74 10.54 -7.95
CA ALA A 256 -4.37 10.95 -7.68
C ALA A 256 -3.36 9.83 -8.02
N LEU A 257 -3.68 8.58 -7.68
CA LEU A 257 -2.86 7.43 -8.04
C LEU A 257 -2.76 7.25 -9.56
N ILE A 258 -3.86 7.39 -10.29
CA ILE A 258 -3.89 7.30 -11.76
C ILE A 258 -3.08 8.45 -12.39
N ASP A 259 -3.25 9.68 -11.92
CA ASP A 259 -2.47 10.84 -12.37
C ASP A 259 -0.98 10.62 -12.17
N CYS A 260 -0.58 10.07 -11.02
CA CYS A 260 0.81 9.71 -10.75
C CYS A 260 1.31 8.62 -11.71
N ILE A 261 0.60 7.50 -11.84
CA ILE A 261 0.98 6.42 -12.76
C ILE A 261 1.13 6.96 -14.19
N TRP A 262 0.18 7.78 -14.64
CA TRP A 262 0.23 8.40 -15.95
C TRP A 262 1.47 9.29 -16.11
N ALA A 263 1.72 10.18 -15.15
CA ALA A 263 2.89 11.06 -15.18
C ALA A 263 4.20 10.28 -15.19
N GLY A 264 4.32 9.23 -14.37
CA GLY A 264 5.52 8.39 -14.32
C GLY A 264 5.77 7.60 -15.60
N LEU A 265 4.70 7.15 -16.28
CA LEU A 265 4.80 6.52 -17.59
C LEU A 265 5.20 7.53 -18.68
N ARG A 266 4.66 8.75 -18.62
CA ARG A 266 4.93 9.80 -19.61
C ARG A 266 6.35 10.34 -19.52
N ILE A 267 6.90 10.52 -18.32
CA ILE A 267 8.28 10.97 -18.10
C ILE A 267 9.29 10.10 -18.85
N ALA A 268 9.11 8.78 -18.81
CA ALA A 268 10.03 7.84 -19.45
C ALA A 268 10.06 7.97 -20.98
N ILE A 269 9.02 8.57 -21.59
CA ILE A 269 8.91 8.79 -23.03
C ILE A 269 9.61 10.10 -23.45
N GLY A 270 9.68 11.09 -22.56
CA GLY A 270 10.26 12.41 -22.82
C GLY A 270 9.28 13.40 -23.47
N GLU A 271 9.80 14.49 -24.04
CA GLU A 271 8.98 15.47 -24.77
C GLU A 271 8.49 14.89 -26.10
N GLU A 272 7.20 15.11 -26.44
CA GLU A 272 6.71 14.87 -27.79
C GLU A 272 7.44 15.83 -28.74
N LYS A 273 8.42 15.30 -29.48
CA LYS A 273 8.98 16.02 -30.63
C LYS A 273 7.92 16.03 -31.73
N GLU A 274 7.56 17.22 -32.21
CA GLU A 274 6.60 17.40 -33.32
C GLU A 274 6.88 16.40 -34.45
N GLY A 275 5.86 15.60 -34.81
CA GLY A 275 5.92 14.64 -35.91
C GLY A 275 6.19 13.18 -35.54
N TYR A 276 6.47 12.85 -34.27
CA TYR A 276 6.65 11.45 -33.84
C TYR A 276 5.65 11.07 -32.74
N ALA A 277 4.69 10.20 -33.08
CA ALA A 277 3.87 9.52 -32.09
C ALA A 277 4.61 8.25 -31.63
N VAL A 278 5.03 8.21 -30.36
CA VAL A 278 5.64 7.00 -29.79
C VAL A 278 4.51 5.98 -29.56
N ALA A 279 4.35 5.06 -30.51
CA ALA A 279 3.45 3.91 -30.35
C ALA A 279 4.08 2.91 -29.38
N GLN A 280 3.33 2.53 -28.35
CA GLN A 280 3.76 1.52 -27.38
C GLN A 280 3.35 0.14 -27.91
N GLU A 281 4.33 -0.73 -28.19
CA GLU A 281 4.10 -2.17 -28.29
C GLU A 281 3.92 -2.79 -26.89
#